data_AF-A0A8T5N130-F1
#
_entry.id   AF-A0A8T5N130-F1
#
_cell.length_a   1.000
_cell.length_b   1.000
_cell.length_c   1.000
_cell.angle_alpha   90.00
_cell.angle_beta   90.00
_cell.angle_gamma   90.00
#
_symmetry.space_group_name_H-M   'P 1'
#
loop_
_entity.id
_entity.type
_entity.pdbx_description
1 polymer ?
#
loop_
_entity_poly.entity_id
_entity_poly.type
_entity_poly.pdbx_seq_one_letter_code
_entity_poly.pdbx_strand_id
1 'polypeptide(L)'
;KNIEKPSAIVVIVFTPTKNTPMQNEKTPEPKMIGNVIRNLKKMFPSSEISLGCMRPRDRRIRAEIEIEALKSGASRMELPSKKTINYAKEKGYEIKRLGACCALPEKYEYLAEVK
;
A
#
# COMPACT_ATOMS: atom_id res chain seq x y z
N LYS A 1 25.19 5.98 -3.21
CA LYS A 1 24.80 4.95 -4.20
C LYS A 1 23.52 5.43 -4.88
N ASN A 2 23.53 5.67 -6.19
CA ASN A 2 22.34 6.09 -6.93
C ASN A 2 21.43 4.88 -7.14
N ILE A 3 20.29 4.86 -6.47
CA ILE A 3 19.21 3.91 -6.73
C ILE A 3 18.52 4.38 -8.02
N GLU A 4 18.47 3.53 -9.03
CA GLU A 4 17.71 3.79 -10.26
C GLU A 4 16.24 4.02 -9.92
N LYS A 5 15.58 4.99 -10.59
CA LYS A 5 14.21 5.40 -10.24
C LYS A 5 13.22 4.29 -10.64
N PRO A 6 12.62 3.56 -9.69
CA PRO A 6 11.68 2.49 -10.04
C PRO A 6 10.36 3.10 -10.57
N SER A 7 9.67 2.43 -11.48
CA SER A 7 8.33 2.86 -11.90
C SER A 7 7.30 2.68 -10.78
N ALA A 8 7.43 1.62 -9.99
CA ALA A 8 6.57 1.32 -8.86
C ALA A 8 7.37 0.87 -7.63
N ILE A 9 6.91 1.27 -6.45
CA ILE A 9 7.46 0.87 -5.15
C ILE A 9 6.37 0.15 -4.37
N VAL A 10 6.63 -1.10 -4.00
CA VAL A 10 5.70 -1.90 -3.19
C VAL A 10 6.13 -1.83 -1.73
N VAL A 11 5.24 -1.31 -0.88
CA VAL A 11 5.43 -1.25 0.57
C VAL A 11 4.63 -2.38 1.20
N ILE A 12 5.32 -3.28 1.89
CA ILE A 12 4.71 -4.30 2.74
C ILE A 12 4.84 -3.90 4.21
N VAL A 13 3.89 -4.34 5.02
CA VAL A 13 3.88 -4.06 6.46
C VAL A 13 4.15 -5.36 7.21
N PHE A 14 5.16 -5.31 8.07
CA PHE A 14 5.51 -6.41 8.94
C PHE A 14 4.29 -6.92 9.71
N THR A 15 4.06 -8.23 9.63
CA THR A 15 2.94 -8.91 10.27
C THR A 15 3.52 -10.04 11.12
N PRO A 16 3.43 -9.96 12.46
CA PRO A 16 3.84 -11.05 13.33
C PRO A 16 3.14 -12.35 12.91
N THR A 17 3.93 -13.35 12.58
CA THR A 17 3.44 -14.60 11.99
C THR A 17 3.66 -15.73 12.98
N LYS A 18 2.61 -16.49 13.29
CA LYS A 18 2.64 -17.62 14.22
C LYS A 18 3.76 -18.60 13.83
N ASN A 19 4.48 -19.14 14.82
CA ASN A 19 5.58 -20.08 14.67
C ASN A 19 6.83 -19.50 13.96
N THR A 20 7.00 -18.18 13.94
CA THR A 20 8.25 -17.53 13.52
C THR A 20 8.98 -16.95 14.73
N PRO A 21 10.31 -16.73 14.67
CA PRO A 21 11.04 -16.08 15.77
C PRO A 21 10.44 -14.73 16.18
N MET A 22 9.82 -14.01 15.23
CA MET A 22 9.21 -12.69 15.45
C MET A 22 7.70 -12.75 15.72
N GLN A 23 7.14 -13.91 16.08
CA GLN A 23 5.69 -14.05 16.29
C GLN A 23 5.11 -13.14 17.38
N ASN A 24 5.94 -12.75 18.35
CA ASN A 24 5.56 -11.93 19.50
C ASN A 24 5.95 -10.45 19.33
N GLU A 25 6.49 -10.08 18.16
CA GLU A 25 6.87 -8.70 17.88
C GLU A 25 5.66 -7.81 17.65
N LYS A 26 5.85 -6.50 17.85
CA LYS A 26 4.79 -5.53 17.59
C LYS A 26 4.66 -5.25 16.10
N THR A 27 3.41 -5.13 15.66
CA THR A 27 3.08 -4.58 14.35
C THR A 27 3.45 -3.09 14.30
N PRO A 28 4.01 -2.57 13.18
CA PRO A 28 4.25 -1.14 13.03
C PRO A 28 2.97 -0.31 13.13
N GLU A 29 3.03 0.82 13.82
CA GLU A 29 1.90 1.75 13.91
C GLU A 29 1.55 2.37 12.54
N PRO A 30 0.27 2.66 12.26
CA PRO A 30 -0.15 3.33 11.01
C PRO A 30 0.67 4.58 10.69
N LYS A 31 0.92 5.44 11.69
CA LYS A 31 1.69 6.68 11.54
C LYS A 31 3.12 6.44 11.06
N MET A 32 3.76 5.36 11.52
CA MET A 32 5.11 4.99 11.08
C MET A 32 5.11 4.59 9.60
N ILE A 33 4.10 3.81 9.18
CA ILE A 33 3.92 3.42 7.78
C ILE A 33 3.69 4.65 6.91
N GLY A 34 2.86 5.60 7.36
CA GLY A 34 2.65 6.87 6.69
C GLY A 34 3.93 7.69 6.52
N ASN A 35 4.78 7.75 7.56
CA ASN A 35 6.08 8.42 7.48
C ASN A 35 7.00 7.80 6.43
N VAL A 36 7.05 6.46 6.35
CA VAL A 36 7.82 5.75 5.32
C VAL A 36 7.32 6.12 3.94
N ILE A 37 6.00 6.06 3.71
CA ILE A 37 5.39 6.38 2.41
C ILE A 37 5.64 7.85 2.02
N ARG A 38 5.51 8.80 2.96
CA ARG A 38 5.82 10.22 2.71
C ARG A 38 7.28 10.42 2.30
N ASN A 39 8.21 9.72 2.95
CA ASN A 39 9.62 9.80 2.59
C ASN A 39 9.89 9.18 1.22
N LEU A 40 9.28 8.03 0.91
CA LEU A 40 9.36 7.43 -0.42
C LEU A 40 8.83 8.38 -1.49
N LYS A 41 7.69 9.04 -1.26
CA LYS A 41 7.13 9.99 -2.24
C LYS A 41 8.02 11.21 -2.45
N LYS A 42 8.73 11.67 -1.42
CA LYS A 42 9.72 12.75 -1.53
C LYS A 42 10.97 12.31 -2.30
N MET A 43 11.46 11.10 -2.05
CA MET A 43 12.66 10.56 -2.72
C MET A 43 12.38 10.17 -4.16
N PHE A 44 11.17 9.68 -4.45
CA PHE A 44 10.75 9.13 -5.72
C PHE A 44 9.41 9.73 -6.17
N PRO A 45 9.36 11.03 -6.49
CA PRO A 45 8.10 11.73 -6.78
C PRO A 45 7.36 11.18 -8.00
N SER A 46 8.07 10.66 -8.99
CA SER A 46 7.52 10.05 -10.20
C SER A 46 7.11 8.59 -10.03
N SER A 47 7.51 7.92 -8.94
CA SER A 47 7.17 6.52 -8.71
C SER A 47 5.78 6.41 -8.12
N GLU A 48 5.08 5.35 -8.53
CA GLU A 48 3.83 4.95 -7.92
C GLU A 48 4.11 4.15 -6.65
N ILE A 49 3.33 4.39 -5.60
CA ILE A 49 3.52 3.70 -4.33
C ILE A 49 2.30 2.80 -4.09
N SER A 50 2.58 1.51 -3.98
CA SER A 50 1.60 0.45 -3.78
C SER A 50 1.69 -0.12 -2.39
N LEU A 51 0.61 -0.05 -1.62
CA LEU A 51 0.50 -0.82 -0.38
C LEU A 51 0.21 -2.28 -0.72
N GLY A 52 1.20 -3.13 -0.52
CA GLY A 52 1.21 -4.53 -0.93
C GLY A 52 0.32 -5.45 -0.09
N CYS A 53 0.26 -6.71 -0.50
CA CYS A 53 -0.63 -7.72 0.09
C CYS A 53 -0.30 -8.07 1.54
N MET A 54 0.99 -8.11 1.88
CA MET A 54 1.44 -8.42 3.23
C MET A 54 1.26 -7.20 4.13
N ARG A 55 0.26 -7.28 5.00
CA ARG A 55 -0.01 -6.34 6.08
C ARG A 55 -0.93 -7.00 7.11
N PRO A 56 -0.95 -6.50 8.36
CA PRO A 56 -1.80 -7.03 9.42
C PRO A 56 -3.25 -7.19 8.97
N ARG A 57 -3.84 -8.34 9.29
CA ARG A 57 -5.23 -8.68 8.92
C ARG A 57 -6.24 -8.36 10.02
N ASP A 58 -5.79 -7.95 11.20
CA ASP A 58 -6.68 -7.46 12.24
C ASP A 58 -7.52 -6.29 11.70
N ARG A 59 -8.85 -6.39 11.86
CA ARG A 59 -9.81 -5.48 11.22
C ARG A 59 -9.65 -4.04 11.71
N ARG A 60 -9.23 -3.84 12.96
CA ARG A 60 -9.12 -2.50 13.55
C ARG A 60 -7.92 -1.77 12.94
N ILE A 61 -6.75 -2.39 12.99
CA ILE A 61 -5.51 -1.75 12.54
C ILE A 61 -5.38 -1.71 11.01
N ARG A 62 -5.93 -2.70 10.28
CA ARG A 62 -5.77 -2.77 8.82
C ARG A 62 -6.30 -1.53 8.12
N ALA A 63 -7.52 -1.10 8.44
CA ALA A 63 -8.11 0.07 7.80
C ALA A 63 -7.37 1.36 8.16
N GLU A 64 -6.81 1.46 9.37
CA GLU A 64 -6.00 2.62 9.78
C GLU A 64 -4.70 2.69 8.99
N ILE A 65 -4.02 1.56 8.81
CA ILE A 65 -2.82 1.43 7.96
C ILE A 65 -3.15 1.85 6.52
N GLU A 66 -4.23 1.31 5.96
CA GLU A 66 -4.65 1.57 4.58
C GLU A 66 -4.99 3.05 4.36
N ILE A 67 -5.78 3.66 5.27
CA ILE A 67 -6.15 5.08 5.19
C ILE A 67 -4.92 5.98 5.37
N GLU A 68 -4.04 5.67 6.32
CA GLU A 68 -2.81 6.45 6.52
C GLU A 68 -1.87 6.34 5.30
N ALA A 69 -1.80 5.16 4.67
CA ALA A 69 -1.04 4.98 3.43
C ALA A 69 -1.59 5.87 2.29
N LEU A 70 -2.91 5.89 2.09
CA LEU A 70 -3.56 6.78 1.10
C LEU A 70 -3.24 8.25 1.38
N LYS A 71 -3.44 8.72 2.62
CA LYS A 71 -3.13 10.10 3.05
C LYS A 71 -1.66 10.46 2.84
N SER A 72 -0.78 9.47 2.88
CA SER A 72 0.67 9.66 2.77
C SER A 72 1.19 9.66 1.34
N GLY A 73 0.34 9.37 0.35
CA GLY A 73 0.68 9.39 -1.07
C GLY A 73 0.78 8.01 -1.74
N ALA A 74 0.31 6.94 -1.09
CA ALA A 74 0.07 5.68 -1.80
C ALA A 74 -1.07 5.86 -2.80
N SER A 75 -0.84 5.49 -4.05
CA SER A 75 -1.82 5.57 -5.14
C SER A 75 -2.39 4.20 -5.51
N ARG A 76 -1.77 3.13 -5.04
CA ARG A 76 -2.16 1.74 -5.32
C ARG A 76 -2.30 0.95 -4.03
N MET A 77 -3.20 -0.02 -4.03
CA MET A 77 -3.39 -0.92 -2.89
C MET A 77 -3.94 -2.26 -3.33
N GLU A 78 -3.31 -3.35 -2.89
CA GLU A 78 -3.85 -4.69 -3.10
C GLU A 78 -4.98 -4.97 -2.12
N LEU A 79 -6.13 -5.42 -2.64
CA LEU A 79 -7.32 -5.81 -1.87
C LEU A 79 -7.61 -4.90 -0.65
N PRO A 80 -7.88 -3.59 -0.88
CA PRO A 80 -8.23 -2.65 0.18
C PRO A 80 -9.51 -3.09 0.91
N SER A 81 -9.60 -2.79 2.20
CA SER A 81 -10.83 -3.03 2.95
C SER A 81 -11.99 -2.16 2.42
N LYS A 82 -13.24 -2.60 2.64
CA LYS A 82 -14.43 -1.82 2.30
C LYS A 82 -14.42 -0.42 2.93
N LYS A 83 -13.90 -0.30 4.15
CA LYS A 83 -13.75 0.99 4.86
C LYS A 83 -12.81 1.93 4.09
N THR A 84 -11.69 1.41 3.60
CA THR A 84 -10.74 2.18 2.78
C THR A 84 -11.32 2.59 1.44
N ILE A 85 -12.04 1.69 0.76
CA ILE A 85 -12.74 2.00 -0.50
C ILE A 85 -13.76 3.13 -0.29
N ASN A 86 -14.57 3.06 0.76
CA ASN A 86 -15.55 4.10 1.09
C ASN A 86 -14.87 5.43 1.40
N TYR A 87 -13.83 5.41 2.24
CA TYR A 87 -13.03 6.59 2.55
C TYR A 87 -12.44 7.24 1.29
N ALA A 88 -11.91 6.44 0.36
CA ALA A 88 -11.37 6.95 -0.90
C ALA A 88 -12.47 7.63 -1.75
N LYS A 89 -13.64 7.02 -1.86
CA LYS A 89 -14.78 7.64 -2.57
C LYS A 89 -15.25 8.93 -1.91
N GLU A 90 -15.38 8.96 -0.59
CA GLU A 90 -15.76 10.15 0.19
C GLU A 90 -14.76 11.31 0.01
N LYS A 91 -13.50 11.00 -0.28
CA LYS A 91 -12.44 11.98 -0.57
C LYS A 91 -12.30 12.33 -2.04
N GLY A 92 -13.18 11.82 -2.91
CA GLY A 92 -13.20 12.15 -4.33
C GLY A 92 -12.15 11.42 -5.16
N TYR A 93 -11.56 10.33 -4.67
CA TYR A 93 -10.65 9.52 -5.47
C TYR A 93 -11.43 8.69 -6.51
N GLU A 94 -10.89 8.65 -7.73
CA GLU A 94 -11.30 7.69 -8.74
C GLU A 94 -10.66 6.33 -8.47
N ILE A 95 -11.46 5.26 -8.59
CA ILE A 95 -11.00 3.90 -8.29
C ILE A 95 -10.96 3.10 -9.59
N LYS A 96 -9.74 2.86 -10.07
CA LYS A 96 -9.45 1.88 -11.13
C LYS A 96 -9.24 0.49 -10.51
N ARG A 97 -9.86 -0.54 -11.07
CA ARG A 97 -9.67 -1.94 -10.63
C ARG A 97 -8.79 -2.69 -11.62
N LEU A 98 -7.80 -3.38 -11.09
CA LEU A 98 -6.85 -4.19 -11.86
C LEU A 98 -6.86 -5.62 -11.33
N GLY A 99 -6.98 -6.59 -12.22
CA GLY A 99 -6.92 -8.02 -11.96
C GLY A 99 -5.48 -8.52 -11.89
N ALA A 100 -4.62 -7.80 -11.16
CA ALA A 100 -3.19 -8.10 -11.07
C ALA A 100 -2.65 -7.92 -9.64
N CYS A 101 -1.43 -8.38 -9.43
CA CYS A 101 -0.71 -8.25 -8.18
C CYS A 101 -0.21 -6.80 -7.95
N CYS A 102 0.14 -6.47 -6.69
CA CYS A 102 0.59 -5.14 -6.27
C CYS A 102 1.85 -4.60 -6.98
N ALA A 103 2.57 -5.47 -7.69
CA ALA A 103 3.83 -5.14 -8.37
C ALA A 103 3.67 -4.85 -9.88
N LEU A 104 2.45 -4.85 -10.43
CA LEU A 104 2.23 -4.57 -11.84
C LEU A 104 2.66 -3.12 -12.19
N PRO A 105 3.62 -2.92 -13.10
CA PRO A 105 3.97 -1.58 -13.60
C PRO A 105 2.84 -0.97 -14.43
N GLU A 106 2.70 0.36 -14.36
CA GLU A 106 1.69 1.14 -15.11
C GLU A 106 1.60 0.76 -16.60
N LYS A 107 2.75 0.59 -17.28
CA LYS A 107 2.83 0.23 -18.71
C LYS A 107 2.16 -1.10 -19.08
N TYR A 108 1.82 -1.95 -18.12
CA TYR A 108 1.15 -3.23 -18.36
C TYR A 108 -0.28 -3.28 -17.82
N GLU A 109 -0.81 -2.18 -17.29
CA GLU A 109 -2.17 -2.15 -16.73
C GLU A 109 -3.27 -2.50 -17.70
N TYR A 110 -3.12 -2.11 -18.97
CA TYR A 110 -4.12 -2.38 -20.00
C TYR A 110 -4.40 -3.87 -20.18
N LEU A 111 -3.46 -4.75 -19.80
CA LEU A 111 -3.62 -6.20 -19.81
C LEU A 111 -4.41 -6.74 -18.59
N ALA A 112 -4.53 -5.92 -17.55
CA ALA A 112 -5.11 -6.29 -16.26
C ALA A 112 -6.40 -5.53 -15.92
N GLU A 113 -6.89 -4.66 -16.80
CA GLU A 113 -8.15 -3.96 -16.57
C GLU A 113 -9.31 -4.96 -16.45
N VAL A 114 -10.03 -4.88 -15.33
CA VAL A 114 -11.21 -5.72 -15.10
C VAL A 114 -12.42 -4.95 -15.60
N LYS A 115 -13.17 -5.56 -16.51
CA LYS A 115 -14.47 -5.05 -16.98
C LYS A 115 -15.51 -5.04 -15.87
#